data_AF-G8M0J9-F1
#
_entry.id   AF-G8M0J9-F1
#
_cell.length_a   1.000
_cell.length_b   1.000
_cell.length_c   1.000
_cell.angle_alpha   90.00
_cell.angle_beta   90.00
_cell.angle_gamma   90.00
#
_symmetry.space_group_name_H-M   'P 1'
#
loop_
_entity.id
_entity.type
_entity.pdbx_description
1 polymer ?
#
loop_
_entity_poly.entity_id
_entity_poly.type
_entity_poly.pdbx_seq_one_letter_code
_entity_poly.pdbx_strand_id
1 'polypeptide(L)'
;MKKMLKNKKGFSLVELLIVIAIMGVLAVIAFSMFSGVVANSRKKADYTQAGNIQKALVAYMVDTGDAPLKYLKNDDTPIRPGESEWYDVVLALQQDQVVDGQPYKAPLNSKSGSEPSTVEFKPQWSGHGGYNIEVFTDKMNAVVKPVASSTKLKVYAEDGSELNSGADVYKD
;
A
#
# COMPACT_ATOMS: atom_id res chain seq x y z
N MET A 1 -37.84 -39.78 51.60
CA MET A 1 -37.09 -38.86 50.71
C MET A 1 -37.54 -39.10 49.28
N LYS A 2 -38.21 -38.13 48.64
CA LYS A 2 -38.79 -38.29 47.29
C LYS A 2 -37.74 -37.89 46.24
N LYS A 3 -37.15 -38.86 45.54
CA LYS A 3 -36.19 -38.62 44.45
C LYS A 3 -36.93 -37.96 43.28
N MET A 4 -36.68 -36.68 43.05
CA MET A 4 -37.14 -35.96 41.87
C MET A 4 -36.34 -36.44 40.65
N LEU A 5 -36.95 -37.26 39.79
CA LEU A 5 -36.41 -37.59 38.47
C LEU A 5 -36.47 -36.33 37.61
N LYS A 6 -35.33 -35.66 37.42
CA LYS A 6 -35.21 -34.53 36.50
C LYS A 6 -35.44 -35.01 35.07
N ASN A 7 -36.55 -34.58 34.47
CA ASN A 7 -36.90 -34.91 33.09
C ASN A 7 -35.90 -34.22 32.14
N LYS A 8 -34.88 -34.94 31.67
CA LYS A 8 -33.97 -34.42 30.65
C LYS A 8 -34.67 -34.46 29.30
N LYS A 9 -35.33 -33.36 28.91
CA LYS A 9 -35.79 -33.18 27.53
C LYS A 9 -34.54 -33.05 26.64
N GLY A 10 -34.17 -34.14 25.98
CA GLY A 10 -33.10 -34.15 24.98
C GLY A 10 -33.58 -33.48 23.69
N PHE A 11 -32.67 -32.79 23.01
CA PHE A 11 -32.90 -32.19 21.70
C PHE A 11 -33.24 -33.28 20.67
N SER A 12 -34.22 -33.03 19.80
CA SER A 12 -34.55 -33.98 18.73
C SER A 12 -33.49 -33.94 17.63
N LEU A 13 -33.14 -35.10 17.07
CA LEU A 13 -32.26 -35.16 15.89
C LEU A 13 -32.85 -34.37 14.72
N VAL A 14 -34.18 -34.34 14.60
CA VAL A 14 -34.89 -33.59 13.56
C VAL A 14 -34.73 -32.09 13.77
N GLU A 15 -34.78 -31.61 15.02
CA GLU A 15 -34.57 -30.19 15.33
C GLU A 15 -33.16 -29.75 14.92
N LEU A 16 -32.15 -30.58 15.18
CA LEU A 16 -30.77 -30.27 14.77
C LEU A 16 -30.61 -30.29 13.24
N LEU A 17 -31.27 -31.23 12.56
CA LEU A 17 -31.22 -31.35 11.09
C LEU A 17 -31.80 -30.11 10.40
N ILE A 18 -32.94 -29.60 10.88
CA ILE A 18 -33.56 -28.38 10.33
C ILE A 18 -32.63 -27.18 10.51
N VAL A 19 -31.96 -27.06 11.66
CA VAL A 19 -31.03 -25.95 11.93
C VAL A 19 -29.86 -25.97 10.95
N ILE A 20 -29.18 -27.10 10.76
CA ILE A 20 -28.06 -27.18 9.82
C ILE A 20 -28.51 -26.98 8.37
N ALA A 21 -29.73 -27.40 8.02
CA ALA A 21 -30.31 -27.17 6.69
C ALA A 21 -30.51 -25.67 6.43
N ILE A 22 -31.09 -24.93 7.39
CA ILE A 22 -31.27 -23.48 7.29
C ILE A 22 -29.91 -22.77 7.27
N MET A 23 -28.98 -23.14 8.16
CA MET A 23 -27.63 -22.56 8.16
C MET A 23 -26.89 -22.82 6.85
N GLY A 24 -27.10 -23.97 6.21
CA GLY A 24 -26.55 -24.29 4.89
C GLY A 24 -27.05 -23.35 3.79
N VAL A 25 -28.36 -23.07 3.74
CA VAL A 25 -28.95 -22.13 2.78
C VAL A 25 -28.43 -20.70 3.01
N LEU A 26 -28.38 -20.26 4.28
CA LEU A 26 -27.87 -18.93 4.62
C LEU A 26 -26.39 -18.75 4.27
N ALA A 27 -25.57 -19.80 4.48
CA ALA A 27 -24.14 -19.75 4.20
C ALA A 27 -23.84 -19.52 2.70
N VAL A 28 -24.60 -20.15 1.79
CA VAL A 28 -24.42 -19.99 0.34
C VAL A 28 -24.69 -18.54 -0.10
N ILE A 29 -25.80 -17.95 0.36
CA ILE A 29 -26.15 -16.56 0.05
C ILE A 29 -25.09 -15.61 0.61
N ALA A 30 -24.70 -15.82 1.88
CA ALA A 30 -23.69 -15.01 2.55
C ALA A 30 -22.36 -15.01 1.80
N PHE A 31 -21.85 -16.18 1.39
CA PHE A 31 -20.54 -16.31 0.73
C PHE A 31 -20.44 -15.45 -0.54
N SER A 32 -21.48 -15.48 -1.38
CA SER A 32 -21.52 -14.69 -2.63
C SER A 32 -21.47 -13.19 -2.38
N MET A 33 -22.15 -12.70 -1.34
CA MET A 33 -22.17 -11.29 -0.96
C MET A 33 -20.83 -10.84 -0.37
N PHE A 34 -20.23 -11.64 0.52
CA PHE A 34 -18.97 -11.27 1.18
C PHE A 34 -17.78 -11.21 0.23
N SER A 35 -17.75 -12.03 -0.82
CA SER A 35 -16.65 -12.03 -1.81
C SER A 35 -16.46 -10.66 -2.49
N GLY A 36 -17.54 -10.04 -2.97
CA GLY A 36 -17.49 -8.73 -3.63
C GLY A 36 -17.11 -7.60 -2.66
N VAL A 37 -17.62 -7.65 -1.43
CA VAL A 37 -17.29 -6.66 -0.38
C VAL A 37 -15.80 -6.72 -0.02
N VAL A 38 -15.26 -7.92 0.20
CA VAL A 38 -13.83 -8.11 0.52
C VAL A 38 -12.94 -7.62 -0.62
N ALA A 39 -13.27 -7.94 -1.87
CA ALA A 39 -12.51 -7.48 -3.04
C ALA A 39 -12.48 -5.94 -3.13
N ASN A 40 -13.64 -5.28 -2.94
CA ASN A 40 -13.72 -3.83 -2.96
C ASN A 40 -12.99 -3.18 -1.79
N SER A 41 -13.03 -3.79 -0.60
CA SER A 41 -12.28 -3.32 0.57
C SER A 41 -10.77 -3.37 0.34
N ARG A 42 -10.25 -4.45 -0.26
CA ARG A 42 -8.83 -4.56 -0.64
C ARG A 42 -8.43 -3.48 -1.65
N LYS A 43 -9.25 -3.27 -2.69
CA LYS A 43 -9.04 -2.17 -3.65
C LYS A 43 -8.95 -0.82 -2.95
N LYS A 44 -9.91 -0.48 -2.08
CA LYS A 44 -9.91 0.79 -1.35
C LYS A 44 -8.71 0.94 -0.42
N ALA A 45 -8.29 -0.15 0.24
CA ALA A 45 -7.11 -0.16 1.08
C ALA A 45 -5.84 0.17 0.28
N ASP A 46 -5.69 -0.41 -0.92
CA ASP A 46 -4.54 -0.13 -1.78
C ASP A 46 -4.51 1.31 -2.28
N TYR A 47 -5.65 1.90 -2.65
CA TYR A 47 -5.70 3.33 -3.00
C TYR A 47 -5.39 4.23 -1.80
N THR A 48 -5.81 3.84 -0.60
CA THR A 48 -5.47 4.57 0.63
C THR A 48 -3.96 4.49 0.88
N GLN A 49 -3.37 3.31 0.67
CA GLN A 49 -1.94 3.09 0.83
C GLN A 49 -1.14 3.86 -0.22
N ALA A 50 -1.56 3.84 -1.48
CA ALA A 50 -1.00 4.68 -2.54
C ALA A 50 -1.03 6.17 -2.13
N GLY A 51 -2.16 6.64 -1.58
CA GLY A 51 -2.29 8.00 -1.07
C GLY A 51 -1.32 8.33 0.07
N ASN A 52 -0.99 7.36 0.93
CA ASN A 52 0.01 7.56 2.00
C ASN A 52 1.42 7.67 1.42
N ILE A 53 1.78 6.83 0.45
CA ILE A 53 3.07 6.91 -0.26
C ILE A 53 3.17 8.27 -0.96
N GLN A 54 2.11 8.68 -1.67
CA GLN A 54 2.05 9.97 -2.35
C GLN A 54 2.27 11.13 -1.37
N LYS A 55 1.57 11.14 -0.24
CA LYS A 55 1.73 12.19 0.79
C LYS A 55 3.15 12.24 1.33
N ALA A 56 3.77 11.10 1.61
CA ALA A 56 5.14 11.06 2.11
C ALA A 56 6.14 11.57 1.07
N LEU A 57 5.95 11.24 -0.22
CA LEU A 57 6.80 11.72 -1.29
C LEU A 57 6.64 13.23 -1.52
N VAL A 58 5.41 13.73 -1.50
CA VAL A 58 5.14 15.17 -1.61
C VAL A 58 5.70 15.92 -0.39
N ALA A 59 5.55 15.38 0.82
CA ALA A 59 6.15 15.97 2.02
C ALA A 59 7.67 16.06 1.89
N TYR A 60 8.33 14.99 1.45
CA TYR A 60 9.76 14.99 1.16
C TYR A 60 10.15 16.11 0.18
N MET A 61 9.49 16.18 -0.98
CA MET A 61 9.80 17.18 -2.01
C MET A 61 9.62 18.61 -1.48
N VAL A 62 8.51 18.87 -0.78
CA VAL A 62 8.16 20.21 -0.28
C VAL A 62 9.08 20.64 0.85
N ASP A 63 9.36 19.77 1.82
CA ASP A 63 10.16 20.12 2.99
C ASP A 63 11.66 20.28 2.65
N THR A 64 12.16 19.50 1.69
CA THR A 64 13.58 19.48 1.34
C THR A 64 13.92 20.32 0.12
N GLY A 65 12.94 20.66 -0.70
CA GLY A 65 13.14 21.30 -2.00
C GLY A 65 13.67 20.35 -3.08
N ASP A 66 13.91 19.07 -2.77
CA ASP A 66 14.40 18.07 -3.72
C ASP A 66 13.28 17.51 -4.59
N ALA A 67 12.74 18.36 -5.46
CA ALA A 67 11.69 17.98 -6.40
C ALA A 67 12.09 16.82 -7.35
N PRO A 68 13.32 16.78 -7.92
CA PRO A 68 13.69 15.71 -8.86
C PRO A 68 14.22 14.44 -8.16
N LEU A 69 14.15 14.38 -6.81
CA LEU A 69 14.57 13.25 -5.98
C LEU A 69 16.08 12.94 -6.07
N LYS A 70 16.90 13.96 -6.29
CA LYS A 70 18.36 13.89 -6.44
C LYS A 70 19.08 13.28 -5.24
N TYR A 71 18.56 13.52 -4.03
CA TYR A 71 19.17 13.11 -2.77
C TYR A 71 18.46 11.92 -2.12
N LEU A 72 17.29 11.53 -2.62
CA LEU A 72 16.54 10.40 -2.07
C LEU A 72 17.27 9.09 -2.38
N LYS A 73 17.50 8.29 -1.34
CA LYS A 73 18.21 7.01 -1.47
C LYS A 73 17.62 5.92 -0.58
N ASN A 74 17.71 4.69 -1.07
CA ASN A 74 17.50 3.47 -0.30
C ASN A 74 18.88 2.92 0.08
N ASP A 75 19.25 3.07 1.35
CA ASP A 75 20.58 2.85 1.89
C ASP A 75 21.62 3.70 1.12
N ASP A 76 22.49 3.05 0.33
CA ASP A 76 23.48 3.71 -0.53
C ASP A 76 23.04 3.77 -2.00
N THR A 77 21.84 3.29 -2.32
CA THR A 77 21.31 3.23 -3.70
C THR A 77 20.43 4.45 -3.98
N PRO A 78 20.84 5.35 -4.90
CA PRO A 78 20.03 6.51 -5.26
C PRO A 78 18.73 6.12 -5.95
N ILE A 79 17.66 6.85 -5.66
CA ILE A 79 16.40 6.74 -6.39
C ILE A 79 16.54 7.49 -7.71
N ARG A 80 16.33 6.79 -8.83
CA ARG A 80 16.55 7.31 -10.18
C ARG A 80 15.34 7.08 -11.07
N PRO A 81 14.93 8.11 -11.86
CA PRO A 81 13.86 7.93 -12.84
C PRO A 81 14.29 6.94 -13.92
N GLY A 82 13.33 6.16 -14.41
CA GLY A 82 13.57 5.10 -15.41
C GLY A 82 14.25 3.83 -14.85
N GLU A 83 14.81 3.87 -13.64
CA GLU A 83 15.60 2.78 -13.06
C GLU A 83 14.95 2.16 -11.81
N SER A 84 14.54 3.01 -10.86
CA SER A 84 13.98 2.58 -9.58
C SER A 84 12.54 2.10 -9.72
N GLU A 85 12.17 1.11 -8.91
CA GLU A 85 10.79 0.61 -8.81
C GLU A 85 10.09 1.19 -7.58
N TRP A 86 8.79 0.94 -7.46
CA TRP A 86 7.99 1.43 -6.33
C TRP A 86 8.55 0.98 -4.97
N TYR A 87 9.13 -0.22 -4.88
CA TYR A 87 9.64 -0.76 -3.62
C TYR A 87 10.90 -0.01 -3.16
N ASP A 88 11.75 0.45 -4.10
CA ASP A 88 12.94 1.26 -3.78
C ASP A 88 12.51 2.61 -3.18
N VAL A 89 11.54 3.26 -3.82
CA VAL A 89 10.98 4.54 -3.36
C VAL A 89 10.36 4.40 -1.97
N VAL A 90 9.59 3.34 -1.73
CA VAL A 90 8.93 3.10 -0.44
C VAL A 90 9.95 2.81 0.67
N LEU A 91 11.04 2.11 0.40
CA LEU A 91 12.12 1.89 1.38
C LEU A 91 12.87 3.19 1.68
N ALA A 92 13.21 3.97 0.64
CA ALA A 92 13.89 5.25 0.81
C ALA A 92 13.08 6.22 1.69
N LEU A 93 11.76 6.31 1.47
CA LEU A 93 10.88 7.16 2.28
C LEU A 93 10.74 6.70 3.75
N GLN A 94 11.19 5.49 4.08
CA GLN A 94 11.21 4.96 5.45
C GLN A 94 12.56 5.17 6.16
N GLN A 95 13.53 5.76 5.48
CA GLN A 95 14.88 5.99 6.01
C GLN A 95 15.13 7.49 6.16
N ASP A 96 15.89 7.86 7.19
CA ASP A 96 16.38 9.23 7.35
C ASP A 96 17.33 9.59 6.19
N GLN A 97 17.13 10.77 5.63
CA GLN A 97 17.84 11.27 4.46
C GLN A 97 18.82 12.38 4.85
N VAL A 98 19.78 12.64 3.97
CA VAL A 98 20.62 13.84 4.04
C VAL A 98 20.45 14.58 2.72
N VAL A 99 19.77 15.72 2.77
CA VAL A 99 19.48 16.53 1.58
C VAL A 99 20.28 17.81 1.67
N ASP A 100 21.18 18.00 0.70
CA ASP A 100 22.11 19.13 0.66
C ASP A 100 22.85 19.38 2.00
N GLY A 101 23.29 18.30 2.64
CA GLY A 101 23.99 18.34 3.93
C GLY A 101 23.09 18.53 5.16
N GLN A 102 21.78 18.71 4.99
CA GLN A 102 20.82 18.81 6.09
C GLN A 102 20.16 17.45 6.37
N PRO A 103 20.05 17.03 7.63
CA PRO A 103 19.32 15.82 7.98
C PRO A 103 17.82 16.03 7.75
N TYR A 104 17.17 15.04 7.11
CA TYR A 104 15.73 15.00 6.94
C TYR A 104 15.19 13.67 7.49
N LYS A 105 14.15 13.76 8.32
CA LYS A 105 13.59 12.58 8.97
C LYS A 105 12.67 11.82 8.01
N ALA A 106 12.70 10.48 8.08
CA ALA A 106 11.85 9.61 7.28
C ALA A 106 10.37 10.06 7.29
N PRO A 107 9.77 10.42 6.13
CA PRO A 107 8.39 10.90 6.05
C PRO A 107 7.36 9.77 6.07
N LEU A 108 7.79 8.51 5.91
CA LEU A 108 6.92 7.34 5.90
C LEU A 108 7.32 6.38 7.02
N ASN A 109 6.35 5.96 7.84
CA ASN A 109 6.61 4.96 8.88
C ASN A 109 6.49 3.55 8.33
N SER A 110 7.37 2.65 8.76
CA SER A 110 7.16 1.21 8.60
C SER A 110 5.94 0.78 9.41
N LYS A 111 5.19 -0.20 8.88
CA LYS A 111 4.02 -0.77 9.55
C LYS A 111 4.38 -1.92 10.49
N SER A 112 5.58 -2.48 10.38
CA SER A 112 6.06 -3.61 11.19
C SER A 112 6.92 -3.19 12.38
N GLY A 113 7.32 -1.91 12.47
CA GLY A 113 8.14 -1.39 13.57
C GLY A 113 9.13 -0.33 13.09
N SER A 114 10.38 -0.45 13.53
CA SER A 114 11.46 0.51 13.25
C SER A 114 12.21 0.24 11.94
N GLU A 115 12.09 -0.96 11.37
CA GLU A 115 12.85 -1.37 10.19
C GLU A 115 12.07 -1.07 8.89
N PRO A 116 12.71 -0.47 7.87
CA PRO A 116 12.11 -0.27 6.56
C PRO A 116 11.59 -1.57 5.95
N SER A 117 10.33 -1.58 5.50
CA SER A 117 9.69 -2.75 4.88
C SER A 117 8.70 -2.35 3.79
N THR A 118 8.58 -3.20 2.77
CA THR A 118 7.59 -3.03 1.67
C THR A 118 6.45 -4.04 1.75
N VAL A 119 6.55 -5.05 2.62
CA VAL A 119 5.58 -6.16 2.72
C VAL A 119 4.17 -5.64 2.97
N GLU A 120 4.04 -4.67 3.88
CA GLU A 120 2.77 -4.07 4.29
C GLU A 120 2.30 -2.94 3.37
N PHE A 121 3.15 -2.55 2.42
CA PHE A 121 2.83 -1.62 1.35
C PHE A 121 2.40 -2.34 0.07
N LYS A 122 2.69 -3.63 -0.09
CA LYS A 122 2.29 -4.40 -1.27
C LYS A 122 0.76 -4.37 -1.48
N PRO A 123 0.28 -4.10 -2.70
CA PRO A 123 -1.16 -4.16 -3.01
C PRO A 123 -1.78 -5.52 -2.65
N GLN A 124 -2.99 -5.47 -2.09
CA GLN A 124 -3.78 -6.66 -1.76
C GLN A 124 -4.91 -6.92 -2.76
N TRP A 125 -5.22 -5.95 -3.61
CA TRP A 125 -6.19 -6.06 -4.68
C TRP A 125 -5.71 -7.10 -5.69
N SER A 126 -6.57 -8.09 -5.95
CA SER A 126 -6.28 -9.17 -6.88
C SER A 126 -5.81 -8.63 -8.24
N GLY A 127 -4.75 -9.24 -8.78
CA GLY A 127 -4.16 -8.87 -10.07
C GLY A 127 -3.26 -7.63 -10.04
N HIS A 128 -2.97 -7.04 -8.88
CA HIS A 128 -2.11 -5.86 -8.75
C HIS A 128 -0.77 -6.21 -8.09
N GLY A 129 0.33 -5.87 -8.75
CA GLY A 129 1.69 -6.23 -8.33
C GLY A 129 2.51 -5.10 -7.71
N GLY A 130 2.06 -3.86 -7.81
CA GLY A 130 2.79 -2.70 -7.29
C GLY A 130 2.08 -1.38 -7.53
N TYR A 131 2.86 -0.31 -7.51
CA TYR A 131 2.39 1.04 -7.79
C TYR A 131 3.10 1.63 -8.99
N ASN A 132 2.38 2.45 -9.74
CA ASN A 132 2.96 3.41 -10.66
C ASN A 132 3.13 4.73 -9.90
N ILE A 133 4.36 5.27 -9.93
CA ILE A 133 4.75 6.51 -9.25
C ILE A 133 5.20 7.49 -10.32
N GLU A 134 4.49 8.61 -10.42
CA GLU A 134 4.80 9.73 -11.32
C GLU A 134 5.06 10.98 -10.48
N VAL A 135 6.20 11.61 -10.68
CA VAL A 135 6.62 12.84 -9.98
C VAL A 135 6.66 13.98 -10.97
N PHE A 136 6.12 15.13 -10.58
CA PHE A 136 6.06 16.34 -11.38
C PHE A 136 6.84 17.43 -10.65
N THR A 137 8.03 17.76 -11.16
CA THR A 137 8.97 18.65 -10.45
C THR A 137 8.44 20.08 -10.37
N ASP A 138 7.84 20.59 -11.45
CA ASP A 138 7.20 21.92 -11.53
C ASP A 138 6.11 22.14 -10.49
N LYS A 139 5.34 21.09 -10.20
CA LYS A 139 4.18 21.13 -9.31
C LYS A 139 4.52 20.75 -7.88
N MET A 140 5.77 20.35 -7.62
CA MET A 140 6.19 19.73 -6.36
C MET A 140 5.20 18.64 -5.90
N ASN A 141 4.76 17.81 -6.85
CA ASN A 141 3.67 16.88 -6.62
C ASN A 141 4.00 15.49 -7.18
N ALA A 142 3.34 14.48 -6.64
CA ALA A 142 3.42 13.12 -7.14
C ALA A 142 2.02 12.51 -7.27
N VAL A 143 1.91 11.50 -8.13
CA VAL A 143 0.72 10.67 -8.29
C VAL A 143 1.13 9.22 -8.11
N VAL A 144 0.46 8.54 -7.17
CA VAL A 144 0.69 7.12 -6.90
C VAL A 144 -0.60 6.34 -7.09
N LYS A 145 -0.55 5.26 -7.88
CA LYS A 145 -1.73 4.43 -8.17
C LYS A 145 -1.37 2.94 -8.16
N PRO A 146 -2.20 2.06 -7.57
CA PRO A 146 -2.03 0.61 -7.71
C PRO A 146 -2.13 0.20 -9.19
N VAL A 147 -1.26 -0.69 -9.63
CA VAL A 147 -1.19 -1.17 -11.03
C VAL A 147 -1.02 -2.69 -11.11
N ALA A 148 -1.45 -3.27 -12.24
CA ALA A 148 -1.38 -4.70 -12.47
C ALA A 148 0.05 -5.24 -12.45
N SER A 149 0.94 -4.57 -13.19
CA SER A 149 2.40 -4.79 -13.18
C SER A 149 3.08 -3.52 -12.73
N SER A 150 4.12 -3.63 -11.90
CA SER A 150 4.92 -2.46 -11.51
C SER A 150 5.55 -1.80 -12.73
N THR A 151 5.73 -0.50 -12.61
CA THR A 151 6.42 0.34 -13.59
C THR A 151 7.58 1.03 -12.90
N LYS A 152 8.58 1.40 -13.71
CA LYS A 152 9.67 2.24 -13.26
C LYS A 152 9.15 3.60 -12.82
N LEU A 153 9.81 4.17 -11.82
CA LEU A 153 9.59 5.54 -11.38
C LEU A 153 9.72 6.49 -12.57
N LYS A 154 8.72 7.36 -12.71
CA LYS A 154 8.73 8.43 -13.71
C LYS A 154 8.85 9.76 -13.01
N VAL A 155 9.76 10.59 -13.49
CA VAL A 155 9.92 11.96 -13.03
C VAL A 155 9.84 12.87 -14.25
N TYR A 156 9.01 13.88 -14.18
CA TYR A 156 8.79 14.85 -15.25
C TYR A 156 9.43 16.18 -14.86
N ALA A 157 10.26 16.72 -15.76
CA ALA A 157 10.90 18.02 -15.64
C ALA A 157 9.90 19.18 -15.79
N GLU A 158 10.36 20.41 -15.61
CA GLU A 158 9.49 21.60 -15.68
C GLU A 158 8.85 21.83 -17.06
N ASP A 159 9.53 21.43 -18.12
CA ASP A 159 9.02 21.50 -19.49
C ASP A 159 8.06 20.35 -19.84
N GLY A 160 7.79 19.45 -18.88
CA GLY A 160 6.95 18.27 -19.03
C GLY A 160 7.65 17.07 -19.68
N SER A 161 8.94 17.17 -20.01
CA SER A 161 9.71 16.03 -20.51
C SER A 161 9.95 14.99 -19.41
N GLU A 162 9.91 13.71 -19.76
CA GLU A 162 10.24 12.62 -18.82
C GLU A 162 11.77 12.53 -18.67
N LEU A 163 12.26 12.60 -17.44
CA LEU A 163 13.63 12.26 -17.09
C LEU A 163 13.77 10.74 -17.22
N ASN A 164 14.71 10.27 -18.04
CA ASN A 164 14.80 8.84 -18.38
C ASN A 164 16.00 8.13 -17.73
N SER A 165 16.84 8.87 -17.02
CA SER A 165 18.00 8.34 -16.33
C SER A 165 18.36 9.17 -15.10
N GLY A 166 19.10 8.56 -14.18
CA GLY A 166 19.67 9.31 -13.05
C GLY A 166 20.54 10.49 -13.48
N ALA A 167 21.19 10.43 -14.66
CA ALA A 167 22.01 11.54 -15.16
C ALA A 167 21.17 12.77 -15.53
N ASP A 168 19.91 12.59 -15.91
CA ASP A 168 19.03 13.71 -16.30
C ASP A 168 18.62 14.56 -15.09
N VAL A 169 18.62 13.97 -13.89
CA VAL A 169 18.34 14.64 -12.60
C VAL A 169 19.40 15.68 -12.23
N TYR A 170 20.63 15.53 -12.74
CA TYR A 170 21.78 16.39 -12.41
C TYR A 170 22.08 17.44 -13.48
N LYS A 171 21.25 17.56 -14.52
CA LYS A 171 21.40 18.56 -15.58
C LYS A 171 20.69 19.84 -15.14
N ASP A 172 21.41 20.68 -14.38
CA ASP A 172 21.00 22.05 -14.07
C ASP A 172 21.08 22.96 -15.30
#